data_AF-A0A359IKU8-F1
#
_entry.id   AF-A0A359IKU8-F1
#
_cell.length_a   1.000
_cell.length_b   1.000
_cell.length_c   1.000
_cell.angle_alpha   90.00
_cell.angle_beta   90.00
_cell.angle_gamma   90.00
#
_symmetry.space_group_name_H-M   'P 1'
#
loop_
_entity.id
_entity.type
_entity.pdbx_description
1 polymer ?
#
loop_
_entity_poly.entity_id
_entity_poly.type
_entity_poly.pdbx_seq_one_letter_code
_entity_poly.pdbx_strand_id
1 'polypeptide(L)'
;MAEFKIYSIPEMNFPELETKLAKLNKKAVKLNCEPIVLTLVGTVDLKISVPWSNYPVLVRHNQITISGVAPIIAGWELIASCEGFENGTLIKSIPEKEYPEKYRQMLVCEHCNSDRNRKYTFIVRNVETNEYKMVGKSCLKDFLGHADPNFYARMLEYLAEFEEREYSEIPFGYKSRIETENYLTFVAACIRENGWLSRTKAKEEEEGGISTADYAEISMENFGKIVTDYRGNIIEYPIPTEHDKELAKKSLQWAKELTDLKNDYLYNINLLAHESSITHKELGFVASIVSSFTRQMEREIINEQKETAQKQELISQYIGSIGEKIQTELTYINSFSFETQWGAGHIHKFLDTEGNVFIWKSSKYIEVDQGQLVKIKGTIKDHSEYAGAKQTILTRCKIA
;
A
#
# COMPACT_ATOMS: atom_id res chain seq x y z
N MET A 1 -10.19 8.72 -33.25
CA MET A 1 -10.86 8.78 -31.94
C MET A 1 -10.49 10.12 -31.35
N ALA A 2 -11.46 10.97 -30.98
CA ALA A 2 -11.14 12.24 -30.35
C ALA A 2 -10.45 11.97 -29.00
N GLU A 3 -9.22 12.44 -28.83
CA GLU A 3 -8.53 12.38 -27.54
C GLU A 3 -9.24 13.31 -26.56
N PHE A 4 -9.93 12.76 -25.58
CA PHE A 4 -10.50 13.54 -24.50
C PHE A 4 -9.38 14.00 -23.57
N LYS A 5 -9.34 15.30 -23.25
CA LYS A 5 -8.40 15.84 -22.27
C LYS A 5 -8.69 15.26 -20.88
N ILE A 6 -7.66 14.69 -20.25
CA ILE A 6 -7.72 14.14 -18.90
C ILE A 6 -7.25 15.21 -17.91
N TYR A 7 -8.06 15.50 -16.91
CA TYR A 7 -7.74 16.41 -15.81
C TYR A 7 -7.40 15.60 -14.55
N SER A 8 -6.46 16.10 -13.76
CA SER A 8 -6.04 15.48 -12.50
C SER A 8 -6.45 16.36 -11.33
N ILE A 9 -7.28 15.84 -10.42
CA ILE A 9 -7.86 16.63 -9.33
C ILE A 9 -7.63 15.90 -8.01
N PRO A 10 -7.14 16.58 -6.95
CA PRO A 10 -7.02 15.97 -5.63
C PRO A 10 -8.34 15.30 -5.20
N GLU A 11 -8.27 14.04 -4.75
CA GLU A 11 -9.43 13.22 -4.41
C GLU A 11 -10.37 13.95 -3.42
N MET A 12 -9.81 14.71 -2.49
CA MET A 12 -10.57 15.47 -1.49
C MET A 12 -11.45 16.59 -2.08
N ASN A 13 -11.06 17.15 -3.23
CA ASN A 13 -11.81 18.23 -3.89
C ASN A 13 -12.94 17.67 -4.78
N PHE A 14 -12.90 16.37 -5.06
CA PHE A 14 -13.84 15.72 -5.97
C PHE A 14 -15.31 15.83 -5.53
N PRO A 15 -15.69 15.63 -4.24
CA PRO A 15 -17.09 15.78 -3.81
C PRO A 15 -17.64 17.21 -3.98
N GLU A 16 -16.79 18.22 -3.80
CA GLU A 16 -17.17 19.62 -4.00
C GLU A 16 -17.40 19.89 -5.50
N LEU A 17 -16.55 19.35 -6.36
CA LEU A 17 -16.72 19.41 -7.81
C LEU A 17 -18.02 18.74 -8.26
N GLU A 18 -18.31 17.52 -7.78
CA GLU A 18 -19.57 16.83 -8.10
C GLU A 18 -20.79 17.63 -7.64
N THR A 19 -20.74 18.20 -6.43
CA THR A 19 -21.83 19.03 -5.90
C THR A 19 -22.03 20.29 -6.74
N LYS A 20 -20.95 20.95 -7.14
CA LYS A 20 -20.99 22.11 -8.04
C LYS A 20 -21.58 21.70 -9.38
N LEU A 21 -21.07 20.65 -10.02
CA LEU A 21 -21.54 20.16 -11.31
C LEU A 21 -23.01 19.75 -11.27
N ALA A 22 -23.48 19.10 -10.21
CA ALA A 22 -24.89 18.77 -10.03
C ALA A 22 -25.78 20.02 -9.97
N LYS A 23 -25.33 21.09 -9.30
CA LYS A 23 -26.04 22.38 -9.31
C LYS A 23 -26.02 23.01 -10.70
N LEU A 24 -24.91 22.87 -11.44
CA LEU A 24 -24.78 23.37 -12.81
C LEU A 24 -25.77 22.65 -13.75
N ASN A 25 -25.77 21.32 -13.73
CA ASN A 25 -26.65 20.48 -14.56
C ASN A 25 -28.13 20.68 -14.25
N LYS A 26 -28.50 20.91 -12.97
CA LYS A 26 -29.88 21.30 -12.61
C LYS A 26 -30.32 22.60 -13.28
N LYS A 27 -29.41 23.55 -13.49
CA LYS A 27 -29.70 24.80 -14.22
C LYS A 27 -29.73 24.56 -15.73
N ALA A 28 -28.80 23.75 -16.26
CA ALA A 28 -28.75 23.40 -17.68
C ALA A 28 -30.07 22.76 -18.15
N VAL A 29 -30.60 21.79 -17.41
CA VAL A 29 -31.88 21.14 -17.70
C VAL A 29 -33.04 22.16 -17.71
N LYS A 30 -33.07 23.12 -16.78
CA LYS A 30 -34.10 24.18 -16.77
C LYS A 30 -34.04 25.11 -17.99
N LEU A 31 -32.88 25.19 -18.63
CA LEU A 31 -32.62 26.01 -19.80
C LEU A 31 -32.66 25.19 -21.11
N ASN A 32 -33.17 23.96 -21.07
CA ASN A 32 -33.17 23.02 -22.20
C ASN A 32 -31.78 22.79 -22.81
N CYS A 33 -30.75 22.84 -21.97
CA CYS A 33 -29.37 22.57 -22.34
C CYS A 33 -28.98 21.15 -21.94
N GLU A 34 -28.12 20.51 -22.73
CA GLU A 34 -27.55 19.22 -22.35
C GLU A 34 -26.68 19.36 -21.08
N PRO A 35 -26.73 18.39 -20.15
CA PRO A 35 -25.91 18.40 -18.96
C PRO A 35 -24.44 18.13 -19.30
N ILE A 36 -23.55 18.70 -18.50
CA ILE A 36 -22.12 18.40 -18.53
C ILE A 36 -21.91 17.02 -17.89
N VAL A 37 -21.24 16.13 -18.59
CA VAL A 37 -20.90 14.79 -18.14
C VAL A 37 -19.45 14.78 -17.66
N LEU A 38 -19.27 14.44 -16.39
CA LEU A 38 -17.97 14.14 -15.80
C LEU A 38 -17.82 12.63 -15.71
N THR A 39 -16.68 12.10 -16.14
CA THR A 39 -16.36 10.67 -16.05
C THR A 39 -15.04 10.48 -15.33
N LEU A 40 -15.04 9.69 -14.25
CA LEU A 40 -13.82 9.23 -13.58
C LEU A 40 -13.18 8.14 -14.45
N VAL A 41 -11.95 8.39 -14.92
CA VAL A 41 -11.21 7.45 -15.77
C VAL A 41 -10.14 6.67 -15.00
N GLY A 42 -9.76 7.14 -13.80
CA GLY A 42 -8.82 6.45 -12.94
C GLY A 42 -8.38 7.30 -11.75
N THR A 43 -7.37 6.81 -11.04
CA THR A 43 -6.72 7.54 -9.95
C THR A 43 -5.21 7.41 -10.07
N VAL A 44 -4.49 8.45 -9.66
CA VAL A 44 -3.03 8.46 -9.60
C VAL A 44 -2.57 9.10 -8.31
N ASP A 45 -1.51 8.56 -7.70
CA ASP A 45 -0.87 9.19 -6.54
C ASP A 45 0.29 10.05 -7.03
N LEU A 46 0.26 11.36 -6.75
CA LEU A 46 1.32 12.29 -7.11
C LEU A 46 2.28 12.48 -5.93
N LYS A 47 3.58 12.49 -6.22
CA LYS A 47 4.65 12.74 -5.25
C LYS A 47 4.84 14.23 -5.05
N ILE A 48 4.69 14.70 -3.82
CA ILE A 48 4.93 16.09 -3.41
C ILE A 48 6.08 16.12 -2.42
N SER A 49 7.14 16.86 -2.74
CA SER A 49 8.28 17.06 -1.83
C SER A 49 7.89 17.97 -0.68
N VAL A 50 8.34 17.66 0.54
CA VAL A 50 8.00 18.42 1.73
C VAL A 50 9.25 18.73 2.55
N PRO A 51 9.37 19.93 3.17
CA PRO A 51 10.60 20.34 3.83
C PRO A 51 10.89 19.57 5.13
N TRP A 52 9.90 18.88 5.71
CA TRP A 52 10.05 18.13 6.96
C TRP A 52 10.28 16.62 6.75
N SER A 53 10.39 16.10 5.53
CA SER A 53 10.62 14.67 5.26
C SER A 53 11.58 14.49 4.07
N ASN A 54 12.46 13.51 4.13
CA ASN A 54 13.29 13.11 2.98
C ASN A 54 12.52 12.23 1.98
N TYR A 55 11.32 11.77 2.36
CA TYR A 55 10.42 11.05 1.47
C TYR A 55 9.26 11.96 1.04
N PRO A 56 8.88 11.93 -0.25
CA PRO A 56 7.74 12.70 -0.72
C PRO A 56 6.45 12.18 -0.10
N VAL A 57 5.54 13.09 0.18
CA VAL A 57 4.16 12.78 0.51
C VAL A 57 3.45 12.36 -0.78
N LEU A 58 2.65 11.30 -0.72
CA LEU A 58 1.75 10.95 -1.82
C LEU A 58 0.36 11.55 -1.60
N VAL A 59 -0.17 12.21 -2.62
CA VAL A 59 -1.54 12.72 -2.64
C VAL A 59 -2.31 12.04 -3.76
N ARG A 60 -3.46 11.47 -3.44
CA ARG A 60 -4.32 10.81 -4.43
C ARG A 60 -5.09 11.83 -5.26
N HIS A 61 -5.02 11.67 -6.57
CA HIS A 61 -5.74 12.45 -7.55
C HIS A 61 -6.69 11.57 -8.35
N ASN A 62 -7.90 12.05 -8.56
CA ASN A 62 -8.86 11.52 -9.51
C ASN A 62 -8.51 12.02 -10.90
N GLN A 63 -8.34 11.11 -11.84
CA GLN A 63 -8.21 11.40 -13.25
C GLN A 63 -9.60 11.40 -13.87
N ILE A 64 -10.01 12.53 -14.45
CA ILE A 64 -11.37 12.73 -14.95
C ILE A 64 -11.36 13.25 -16.39
N THR A 65 -12.43 12.96 -17.11
CA THR A 65 -12.76 13.63 -18.37
C THR A 65 -14.06 14.40 -18.19
N ILE A 66 -14.16 15.54 -18.86
CA ILE A 66 -15.36 16.38 -18.86
C ILE A 66 -15.80 16.51 -20.30
N SER A 67 -17.07 16.20 -20.56
CA SER A 67 -17.71 16.39 -21.87
C SER A 67 -19.01 17.17 -21.69
N GLY A 68 -19.32 18.04 -22.65
CA GLY A 68 -20.53 18.84 -22.63
C GLY A 68 -20.53 19.81 -23.80
N VAL A 69 -21.72 20.14 -24.29
CA VAL A 69 -21.90 21.14 -25.34
C VAL A 69 -22.18 22.47 -24.66
N ALA A 70 -21.40 23.51 -24.98
CA ALA A 70 -21.72 24.86 -24.55
C ALA A 70 -23.09 25.23 -25.12
N PRO A 71 -24.07 25.65 -24.29
CA PRO A 71 -25.41 25.82 -24.79
C PRO A 71 -25.52 27.00 -25.74
N ILE A 72 -26.17 26.77 -26.87
CA ILE A 72 -26.57 27.80 -27.82
C ILE A 72 -27.96 28.25 -27.41
N ILE A 73 -28.07 29.47 -26.91
CA ILE A 73 -29.35 30.04 -26.48
C ILE A 73 -29.64 31.22 -27.40
N ALA A 74 -30.84 31.23 -28.00
CA ALA A 74 -31.25 32.25 -28.98
C ALA A 74 -30.23 32.48 -30.12
N GLY A 75 -29.52 31.42 -30.54
CA GLY A 75 -28.50 31.48 -31.60
C GLY A 75 -27.13 32.00 -31.16
N TRP A 76 -26.90 32.27 -29.88
CA TRP A 76 -25.62 32.75 -29.36
C TRP A 76 -24.90 31.70 -28.52
N GLU A 77 -23.60 31.57 -28.71
CA GLU A 77 -22.70 30.77 -27.89
C GLU A 77 -21.67 31.65 -27.17
N LEU A 78 -21.18 31.20 -26.01
CA LEU A 78 -20.09 31.87 -25.29
C LEU A 78 -18.73 31.46 -25.87
N ILE A 79 -17.84 32.43 -26.05
CA ILE A 79 -16.50 32.23 -26.62
C ILE A 79 -15.39 32.49 -25.60
N ALA A 80 -15.51 33.55 -24.78
CA ALA A 80 -14.49 33.92 -23.81
C ALA A 80 -15.05 34.77 -22.66
N SER A 81 -14.37 34.74 -21.51
CA SER A 81 -14.50 35.77 -20.48
C SER A 81 -13.36 36.79 -20.58
N CYS A 82 -13.67 38.03 -20.23
CA CYS A 82 -12.77 39.18 -20.38
C CYS A 82 -12.74 39.99 -19.09
N GLU A 83 -11.55 40.27 -18.57
CA GLU A 83 -11.31 41.11 -17.40
C GLU A 83 -10.46 42.32 -17.77
N GLY A 84 -10.84 43.51 -17.30
CA GLY A 84 -10.05 44.72 -17.52
C GLY A 84 -8.73 44.70 -16.72
N PHE A 85 -7.63 45.09 -17.36
CA PHE A 85 -6.29 45.16 -16.77
C PHE A 85 -5.62 46.50 -17.13
N GLU A 86 -4.50 46.84 -16.47
CA GLU A 86 -3.87 48.17 -16.57
C GLU A 86 -3.52 48.61 -18.01
N ASN A 87 -3.18 47.65 -18.89
CA ASN A 87 -2.75 47.90 -20.27
C ASN A 87 -3.64 47.22 -21.33
N GLY A 88 -4.82 46.71 -20.96
CA GLY A 88 -5.68 46.03 -21.92
C GLY A 88 -6.73 45.13 -21.28
N THR A 89 -7.15 44.11 -22.02
CA THR A 89 -8.16 43.14 -21.57
C THR A 89 -7.54 41.76 -21.50
N LEU A 90 -7.57 41.16 -20.31
CA LEU A 90 -7.21 39.76 -20.10
C LEU A 90 -8.34 38.88 -20.63
N ILE A 91 -8.05 38.03 -21.60
CA ILE A 91 -9.04 37.15 -22.24
C ILE A 91 -8.76 35.69 -21.86
N LYS A 92 -9.78 35.02 -21.31
CA LYS A 92 -9.79 33.57 -21.08
C LYS A 92 -10.80 32.93 -22.04
N SER A 93 -10.32 32.46 -23.19
CA SER A 93 -11.15 31.81 -24.21
C SER A 93 -11.39 30.34 -23.91
N ILE A 94 -12.52 29.82 -24.36
CA ILE A 94 -12.77 28.37 -24.41
C ILE A 94 -11.74 27.76 -25.38
N PRO A 95 -11.11 26.61 -25.06
CA PRO A 95 -10.21 25.92 -25.97
C PRO A 95 -10.82 25.75 -27.36
N GLU A 96 -10.01 25.92 -28.41
CA GLU A 96 -10.40 25.81 -29.82
C GLU A 96 -11.42 26.84 -30.33
N LYS A 97 -11.80 27.84 -29.52
CA LYS A 97 -12.69 28.93 -29.94
C LYS A 97 -11.86 30.18 -30.26
N GLU A 98 -11.95 30.61 -31.52
CA GLU A 98 -11.35 31.87 -31.96
C GLU A 98 -12.24 33.07 -31.62
N TYR A 99 -11.62 34.25 -31.52
CA TYR A 99 -12.31 35.52 -31.33
C TYR A 99 -11.55 36.65 -32.03
N PRO A 100 -12.25 37.73 -32.46
CA PRO A 100 -11.60 38.89 -33.07
C PRO A 100 -10.62 39.61 -32.13
N GLU A 101 -9.42 39.93 -32.63
CA GLU A 101 -8.35 40.58 -31.84
C GLU A 101 -8.75 41.94 -31.25
N LYS A 102 -9.72 42.64 -31.85
CA LYS A 102 -10.25 43.93 -31.35
C LYS A 102 -10.67 43.87 -29.88
N TYR A 103 -11.07 42.70 -29.38
CA TYR A 103 -11.50 42.51 -28.01
C TYR A 103 -10.37 42.50 -26.98
N ARG A 104 -9.10 42.44 -27.40
CA ARG A 104 -7.93 42.54 -26.49
C ARG A 104 -7.71 43.94 -25.92
N GLN A 105 -8.30 44.96 -26.55
CA GLN A 105 -8.14 46.37 -26.19
C GLN A 105 -9.47 47.05 -25.86
N MET A 106 -10.55 46.28 -25.69
CA MET A 106 -11.90 46.78 -25.54
C MET A 106 -12.58 46.11 -24.36
N LEU A 107 -13.32 46.88 -23.56
CA LEU A 107 -14.14 46.36 -22.46
C LEU A 107 -15.56 46.95 -22.45
N VAL A 108 -16.02 47.40 -23.62
CA VAL A 108 -17.33 48.06 -23.80
C VAL A 108 -18.37 47.02 -24.18
N CYS A 109 -19.54 47.10 -23.53
CA CYS A 109 -20.67 46.23 -23.84
C CYS A 109 -21.36 46.71 -25.12
N GLU A 110 -21.21 45.98 -26.22
CA GLU A 110 -21.81 46.24 -27.54
C GLU A 110 -23.35 46.06 -27.55
N HIS A 111 -23.93 45.45 -26.51
CA HIS A 111 -25.39 45.31 -26.37
C HIS A 111 -26.07 46.61 -25.91
N CYS A 112 -25.64 47.14 -24.76
CA CYS A 112 -26.28 48.31 -24.16
C CYS A 112 -25.55 49.62 -24.48
N ASN A 113 -24.29 49.55 -24.95
CA ASN A 113 -23.40 50.67 -25.23
C ASN A 113 -23.26 51.69 -24.09
N SER A 114 -23.65 51.32 -22.86
CA SER A 114 -23.61 52.22 -21.73
C SER A 114 -22.18 52.36 -21.22
N ASP A 115 -21.73 53.60 -21.03
CA ASP A 115 -20.44 53.90 -20.40
C ASP A 115 -20.50 53.55 -18.90
N ARG A 116 -19.95 52.39 -18.57
CA ARG A 116 -19.85 51.87 -17.21
C ARG A 116 -18.48 51.24 -17.07
N ASN A 117 -17.82 51.52 -15.94
CA ASN A 117 -16.56 50.87 -15.59
C ASN A 117 -16.81 49.40 -15.19
N ARG A 118 -16.94 48.54 -16.20
CA ARG A 118 -17.15 47.11 -16.02
C ARG A 118 -15.81 46.48 -15.66
N LYS A 119 -15.80 45.63 -14.63
CA LYS A 119 -14.62 44.79 -14.37
C LYS A 119 -14.59 43.55 -15.28
N TYR A 120 -15.77 43.02 -15.62
CA TYR A 120 -15.93 41.78 -16.39
C TYR A 120 -16.87 41.96 -17.59
N THR A 121 -16.45 41.47 -18.74
CA THR A 121 -17.22 41.34 -19.98
C THR A 121 -17.03 39.94 -20.58
N PHE A 122 -17.80 39.61 -21.60
CA PHE A 122 -17.85 38.28 -22.21
C PHE A 122 -17.93 38.41 -23.72
N ILE A 123 -17.25 37.55 -24.47
CA ILE A 123 -17.38 37.46 -25.92
C ILE A 123 -18.40 36.36 -26.23
N VAL A 124 -19.44 36.71 -26.97
CA VAL A 124 -20.42 35.77 -27.53
C VAL A 124 -20.37 35.78 -29.05
N ARG A 125 -20.68 34.64 -29.67
CA ARG A 125 -20.76 34.49 -31.13
C ARG A 125 -22.14 34.00 -31.53
N ASN A 126 -22.74 34.61 -32.53
CA ASN A 126 -23.95 34.09 -33.14
C ASN A 126 -23.58 32.94 -34.09
N VAL A 127 -24.16 31.76 -33.88
CA VAL A 127 -23.79 30.56 -34.63
C VAL A 127 -24.27 30.57 -36.07
N GLU A 128 -25.31 31.35 -36.39
CA GLU A 128 -25.88 31.44 -37.75
C GLU A 128 -25.17 32.52 -38.57
N THR A 129 -24.91 33.69 -37.98
CA THR A 129 -24.34 34.84 -38.69
C THR A 129 -22.82 34.97 -38.51
N ASN A 130 -22.22 34.19 -37.61
CA ASN A 130 -20.82 34.30 -37.18
C ASN A 130 -20.47 35.69 -36.61
N GLU A 131 -21.48 36.47 -36.18
CA GLU A 131 -21.31 37.79 -35.56
C GLU A 131 -20.78 37.64 -34.14
N TYR A 132 -19.75 38.40 -33.78
CA TYR A 132 -19.24 38.46 -32.41
C TYR A 132 -19.72 39.71 -31.69
N LYS A 133 -20.01 39.58 -30.39
CA LYS A 133 -20.31 40.70 -29.49
C LYS A 133 -19.60 40.57 -28.16
N MET A 134 -19.03 41.67 -27.68
CA MET A 134 -18.62 41.83 -26.30
C MET A 134 -19.79 42.33 -25.47
N VAL A 135 -20.16 41.58 -24.45
CA VAL A 135 -21.36 41.82 -23.66
C VAL A 135 -20.99 41.87 -22.18
N GLY A 136 -21.48 42.89 -21.47
CA GLY A 136 -21.29 43.01 -20.03
C GLY A 136 -22.08 41.96 -19.26
N LYS A 137 -21.58 41.59 -18.07
CA LYS A 137 -22.20 40.60 -17.17
C LYS A 137 -23.72 40.74 -17.01
N SER A 138 -24.25 41.95 -16.83
CA SER A 138 -25.70 42.16 -16.66
C SER A 138 -26.52 41.98 -17.94
N CYS A 139 -25.90 42.17 -19.10
CA CYS A 139 -26.51 42.08 -20.43
C CYS A 139 -26.38 40.68 -21.04
N LEU A 140 -25.44 39.87 -20.54
CA LEU A 140 -25.22 38.54 -21.10
C LEU A 140 -26.46 37.63 -20.99
N LYS A 141 -27.35 37.90 -20.02
CA LYS A 141 -28.64 37.21 -19.90
C LYS A 141 -29.55 37.34 -21.14
N ASP A 142 -29.38 38.40 -21.93
CA ASP A 142 -30.20 38.66 -23.11
C ASP A 142 -29.67 37.87 -24.33
N PHE A 143 -28.46 37.31 -24.23
CA PHE A 143 -27.82 36.48 -25.25
C PHE A 143 -27.83 35.01 -24.86
N LEU A 144 -27.56 34.70 -23.59
CA LEU A 144 -27.44 33.33 -23.07
C LEU A 144 -28.61 32.96 -22.14
N GLY A 145 -29.73 33.69 -22.20
CA GLY A 145 -30.88 33.51 -21.32
C GLY A 145 -30.57 33.77 -19.83
N HIS A 146 -31.49 33.43 -18.92
CA HIS A 146 -31.26 33.52 -17.46
C HIS A 146 -30.12 32.62 -16.92
N ALA A 147 -29.25 32.09 -17.79
CA ALA A 147 -28.02 31.45 -17.41
C ALA A 147 -27.07 32.50 -16.81
N ASP A 148 -26.83 32.41 -15.50
CA ASP A 148 -25.94 33.31 -14.77
C ASP A 148 -24.57 33.35 -15.44
N PRO A 149 -24.13 34.45 -16.05
CA PRO A 149 -22.83 34.60 -16.72
C PRO A 149 -21.61 34.20 -15.88
N ASN A 150 -21.73 34.33 -14.57
CA ASN A 150 -20.69 33.87 -13.63
C ASN A 150 -20.52 32.36 -13.65
N PHE A 151 -21.52 31.60 -14.10
CA PHE A 151 -21.52 30.16 -14.24
C PHE A 151 -20.43 29.71 -15.21
N TYR A 152 -20.44 30.26 -16.43
CA TYR A 152 -19.52 29.84 -17.47
C TYR A 152 -18.13 30.46 -17.28
N ALA A 153 -18.05 31.72 -16.81
CA ALA A 153 -16.78 32.32 -16.42
C ALA A 153 -16.10 31.50 -15.31
N ARG A 154 -16.82 31.17 -14.22
CA ARG A 154 -16.24 30.36 -13.14
C ARG A 154 -15.90 28.95 -13.58
N MET A 155 -16.68 28.35 -14.48
CA MET A 155 -16.36 27.04 -15.03
C MET A 155 -15.05 27.07 -15.82
N LEU A 156 -14.86 28.07 -16.68
CA LEU A 156 -13.64 28.24 -17.47
C LEU A 156 -12.43 28.63 -16.62
N GLU A 157 -12.62 29.53 -15.64
CA GLU A 157 -11.56 29.88 -14.69
C GLU A 157 -11.14 28.69 -13.84
N TYR A 158 -12.08 27.86 -13.39
CA TYR A 158 -11.79 26.68 -12.60
C TYR A 158 -11.08 25.60 -13.43
N LEU A 159 -11.48 25.41 -14.69
CA LEU A 159 -10.79 24.49 -15.63
C LEU A 159 -9.38 24.97 -15.98
N ALA A 160 -9.17 26.28 -16.16
CA ALA A 160 -7.85 26.85 -16.39
C ALA A 160 -6.96 26.76 -15.13
N GLU A 161 -7.51 27.00 -13.94
CA GLU A 161 -6.81 26.78 -12.66
C GLU A 161 -6.35 25.33 -12.46
N PHE A 162 -7.04 24.34 -13.06
CA PHE A 162 -6.60 22.94 -13.03
C PHE A 162 -5.47 22.61 -14.02
N GLU A 163 -5.31 23.40 -15.10
CA GLU A 163 -4.26 23.18 -16.09
C GLU A 163 -2.93 23.84 -15.71
N GLU A 164 -2.96 24.94 -14.98
CA GLU A 164 -1.75 25.70 -14.60
C GLU A 164 -1.12 25.25 -13.26
N ARG A 165 -1.80 24.43 -12.46
CA ARG A 165 -1.22 23.89 -11.23
C ARG A 165 -0.44 22.61 -11.51
N GLU A 166 0.86 22.74 -11.77
CA GLU A 166 1.79 21.76 -11.21
C GLU A 166 1.51 21.73 -9.70
N TYR A 167 0.94 20.63 -9.20
CA TYR A 167 0.71 20.44 -7.77
C TYR A 167 2.05 20.23 -7.07
N SER A 168 2.86 21.28 -6.98
CA SER A 168 4.09 21.35 -6.17
C SER A 168 3.79 21.65 -4.71
N GLU A 169 2.55 22.04 -4.39
CA GLU A 169 2.10 22.38 -3.04
C GLU A 169 1.10 21.35 -2.53
N ILE A 170 1.20 21.05 -1.23
CA ILE A 170 0.30 20.13 -0.57
C ILE A 170 -1.06 20.82 -0.32
N PRO A 171 -2.19 20.25 -0.80
CA PRO A 171 -3.50 20.83 -0.55
C PRO A 171 -3.83 20.87 0.95
N PHE A 172 -4.44 21.96 1.42
CA PHE A 172 -4.90 22.05 2.81
C PHE A 172 -5.94 20.96 3.11
N GLY A 173 -5.72 20.14 4.14
CA GLY A 173 -6.63 19.05 4.52
C GLY A 173 -6.50 17.75 3.72
N TYR A 174 -5.42 17.59 2.95
CA TYR A 174 -5.11 16.36 2.24
C TYR A 174 -5.02 15.13 3.16
N LYS A 175 -5.29 13.95 2.58
CA LYS A 175 -4.96 12.67 3.21
C LYS A 175 -3.59 12.23 2.71
N SER A 176 -2.60 12.31 3.58
CA SER A 176 -1.26 11.79 3.28
C SER A 176 -1.33 10.31 2.98
N ARG A 177 -0.63 9.89 1.93
CA ARG A 177 -0.42 8.50 1.58
C ARG A 177 1.07 8.18 1.56
N ILE A 178 1.38 6.91 1.79
CA ILE A 178 2.72 6.37 1.87
C ILE A 178 2.83 5.24 0.84
N GLU A 179 3.94 5.19 0.11
CA GLU A 179 4.18 4.12 -0.87
C GLU A 179 4.33 2.77 -0.15
N THR A 180 3.51 1.79 -0.56
CA THR A 180 3.31 0.55 0.18
C THR A 180 4.58 -0.30 0.29
N GLU A 181 5.33 -0.45 -0.80
CA GLU A 181 6.54 -1.28 -0.85
C GLU A 181 7.69 -0.64 -0.05
N ASN A 182 7.87 0.68 -0.16
CA ASN A 182 8.86 1.43 0.62
C ASN A 182 8.51 1.38 2.11
N TYR A 183 7.25 1.51 2.50
CA TYR A 183 6.85 1.32 3.90
C TYR A 183 7.20 -0.08 4.41
N LEU A 184 6.87 -1.14 3.64
CA LEU A 184 7.22 -2.52 3.99
C LEU A 184 8.73 -2.73 4.11
N THR A 185 9.54 -1.99 3.33
CA THR A 185 11.00 -2.01 3.43
C THR A 185 11.48 -1.51 4.79
N PHE A 186 10.91 -0.42 5.31
CA PHE A 186 11.20 0.04 6.67
C PHE A 186 10.67 -0.91 7.74
N VAL A 187 9.49 -1.51 7.53
CA VAL A 187 8.97 -2.54 8.44
C VAL A 187 9.94 -3.72 8.55
N ALA A 188 10.46 -4.22 7.42
CA ALA A 188 11.45 -5.29 7.40
C ALA A 188 12.72 -4.91 8.19
N ALA A 189 13.24 -3.69 7.98
CA ALA A 189 14.40 -3.18 8.71
C ALA A 189 14.14 -3.10 10.23
N CYS A 190 12.97 -2.59 10.65
CA CYS A 190 12.59 -2.56 12.06
C CYS A 190 12.47 -3.95 12.68
N ILE A 191 11.91 -4.93 11.95
CA ILE A 191 11.82 -6.32 12.43
C ILE A 191 13.21 -6.95 12.55
N ARG A 192 14.12 -6.68 11.61
CA ARG A 192 15.50 -7.18 11.63
C ARG A 192 16.27 -6.70 12.86
N GLU A 193 16.10 -5.44 13.25
CA GLU A 193 16.86 -4.84 14.35
C GLU A 193 16.20 -5.05 15.72
N ASN A 194 14.88 -4.94 15.80
CA ASN A 194 14.16 -4.88 17.07
C ASN A 194 13.16 -6.03 17.28
N GLY A 195 12.97 -6.89 16.27
CA GLY A 195 11.90 -7.89 16.26
C GLY A 195 10.52 -7.29 15.98
N TRP A 196 9.52 -8.18 15.85
CA TRP A 196 8.13 -7.78 15.63
C TRP A 196 7.41 -7.46 16.95
N LEU A 197 6.89 -6.24 17.05
CA LEU A 197 6.04 -5.76 18.14
C LEU A 197 4.70 -5.23 17.60
N SER A 198 3.61 -5.94 17.88
CA SER A 198 2.26 -5.53 17.49
C SER A 198 1.76 -4.33 18.31
N ARG A 199 0.84 -3.53 17.76
CA ARG A 199 0.18 -2.44 18.50
C ARG A 199 -0.50 -2.85 19.81
N THR A 200 -1.06 -4.07 19.88
CA THR A 200 -1.67 -4.56 21.13
C THR A 200 -0.61 -4.75 22.20
N LYS A 201 0.44 -5.53 21.91
CA LYS A 201 1.56 -5.76 22.84
C LYS A 201 2.29 -4.47 23.23
N ALA A 202 2.50 -3.55 22.29
CA ALA A 202 3.15 -2.26 22.57
C ALA A 202 2.42 -1.44 23.66
N LYS A 203 1.07 -1.56 23.74
CA LYS A 203 0.26 -0.91 24.77
C LYS A 203 0.34 -1.59 26.14
N GLU A 204 0.76 -2.85 26.18
CA GLU A 204 0.88 -3.65 27.41
C GLU A 204 2.24 -3.43 28.10
N GLU A 205 3.23 -2.86 27.39
CA GLU A 205 4.54 -2.50 27.95
C GLU A 205 4.40 -1.40 29.01
N GLU A 206 5.02 -1.60 30.18
CA GLU A 206 4.90 -0.68 31.34
C GLU A 206 5.39 0.74 31.04
N GLU A 207 6.40 0.87 30.17
CA GLU A 207 6.99 2.16 29.79
C GLU A 207 6.35 2.78 28.53
N GLY A 208 5.34 2.13 27.94
CA GLY A 208 4.70 2.54 26.70
C GLY A 208 5.58 2.23 25.47
N GLY A 209 5.35 1.07 24.85
CA GLY A 209 6.07 0.65 23.65
C GLY A 209 5.58 1.35 22.38
N ILE A 210 6.47 1.45 21.38
CA ILE A 210 6.12 1.87 20.02
C ILE A 210 5.99 0.62 19.16
N SER A 211 4.85 0.45 18.50
CA SER A 211 4.66 -0.73 17.64
C SER A 211 5.59 -0.69 16.43
N THR A 212 5.93 -1.84 15.86
CA THR A 212 6.73 -1.91 14.63
C THR A 212 6.11 -1.10 13.50
N ALA A 213 4.77 -1.07 13.41
CA ALA A 213 4.07 -0.32 12.38
C ALA A 213 4.32 1.19 12.49
N ASP A 214 4.22 1.73 13.71
CA ASP A 214 4.40 3.17 13.96
C ASP A 214 5.90 3.54 13.92
N TYR A 215 6.76 2.67 14.45
CA TYR A 215 8.20 2.89 14.42
C TYR A 215 8.78 2.88 13.01
N ALA A 216 8.27 2.03 12.11
CA ALA A 216 8.68 2.00 10.71
C ALA A 216 8.30 3.29 9.97
N GLU A 217 7.12 3.85 10.25
CA GLU A 217 6.71 5.14 9.72
C GLU A 217 7.63 6.28 10.19
N ILE A 218 7.88 6.36 11.51
CA ILE A 218 8.78 7.36 12.08
C ILE A 218 10.19 7.23 11.50
N SER A 219 10.68 5.99 11.34
CA SER A 219 11.99 5.69 10.75
C SER A 219 12.08 6.16 9.30
N MET A 220 11.02 5.95 8.52
CA MET A 220 10.93 6.41 7.14
C MET A 220 10.95 7.95 7.06
N GLU A 221 10.14 8.65 7.86
CA GLU A 221 10.09 10.12 7.86
C GLU A 221 11.42 10.77 8.28
N ASN A 222 12.17 10.10 9.16
CA ASN A 222 13.44 10.56 9.70
C ASN A 222 14.67 9.98 9.01
N PHE A 223 14.49 9.18 7.96
CA PHE A 223 15.58 8.53 7.26
C PHE A 223 16.62 9.53 6.75
N GLY A 224 17.89 9.29 7.10
CA GLY A 224 19.02 10.16 6.72
C GLY A 224 19.07 11.49 7.48
N LYS A 225 18.25 11.69 8.52
CA LYS A 225 18.33 12.86 9.41
C LYS A 225 19.03 12.50 10.71
N ILE A 226 19.71 13.50 11.27
CA ILE A 226 20.15 13.45 12.66
C ILE A 226 18.97 13.94 13.52
N VAL A 227 18.41 13.04 14.31
CA VAL A 227 17.31 13.33 15.24
C VAL A 227 17.83 13.15 16.65
N THR A 228 17.43 14.04 17.57
CA THR A 228 17.76 13.92 18.98
C THR A 228 16.51 13.83 19.85
N ASP A 229 16.60 13.10 20.96
CA ASP A 229 15.56 13.08 21.98
C ASP A 229 15.50 14.41 22.77
N TYR A 230 14.58 14.50 23.73
CA TYR A 230 14.42 15.66 24.61
C TYR A 230 15.61 15.92 25.54
N ARG A 231 16.54 14.96 25.68
CA ARG A 231 17.79 15.05 26.44
C ARG A 231 18.99 15.36 25.55
N GLY A 232 18.80 15.48 24.24
CA GLY A 232 19.86 15.75 23.27
C GLY A 232 20.63 14.50 22.82
N ASN A 233 20.19 13.29 23.17
CA ASN A 233 20.81 12.06 22.68
C ASN A 233 20.39 11.81 21.24
N ILE A 234 21.33 11.38 20.39
CA ILE A 234 21.04 10.98 19.01
C ILE A 234 20.15 9.73 19.01
N ILE A 235 19.05 9.80 18.27
CA ILE A 235 18.17 8.67 17.99
C ILE A 235 18.64 8.01 16.70
N GLU A 236 19.02 6.75 16.78
CA GLU A 236 19.37 5.93 15.64
C GLU A 236 18.13 5.17 15.15
N TYR A 237 17.70 5.45 13.92
CA TYR A 237 16.62 4.73 13.27
C TYR A 237 17.18 3.63 12.34
N PRO A 238 16.46 2.51 12.18
CA PRO A 238 16.86 1.44 11.27
C PRO A 238 17.11 1.95 9.85
N ILE A 239 18.23 1.52 9.28
CA ILE A 239 18.62 1.84 7.90
C ILE A 239 18.28 0.63 7.03
N PRO A 240 17.35 0.75 6.06
CA PRO A 240 17.01 -0.37 5.21
C PRO A 240 18.17 -0.83 4.33
N THR A 241 18.34 -2.13 4.24
CA THR A 241 19.30 -2.83 3.37
C THR A 241 18.63 -3.38 2.11
N GLU A 242 19.41 -3.88 1.16
CA GLU A 242 18.84 -4.62 0.00
C GLU A 242 18.08 -5.88 0.43
N HIS A 243 18.50 -6.53 1.52
CA HIS A 243 17.77 -7.66 2.08
C HIS A 243 16.36 -7.26 2.55
N ASP A 244 16.23 -6.10 3.21
CA ASP A 244 14.95 -5.58 3.69
C ASP A 244 14.01 -5.24 2.51
N LYS A 245 14.55 -4.68 1.42
CA LYS A 245 13.81 -4.41 0.17
C LYS A 245 13.33 -5.69 -0.50
N GLU A 246 14.18 -6.70 -0.60
CA GLU A 246 13.80 -8.00 -1.16
C GLU A 246 12.73 -8.69 -0.33
N LEU A 247 12.85 -8.65 1.00
CA LEU A 247 11.86 -9.21 1.90
C LEU A 247 10.52 -8.49 1.75
N ALA A 248 10.52 -7.15 1.68
CA ALA A 248 9.31 -6.36 1.43
C ALA A 248 8.62 -6.74 0.12
N LYS A 249 9.37 -6.84 -0.98
CA LYS A 249 8.85 -7.27 -2.30
C LYS A 249 8.23 -8.66 -2.26
N LYS A 250 8.93 -9.63 -1.67
CA LYS A 250 8.44 -11.01 -1.54
C LYS A 250 7.19 -11.08 -0.67
N SER A 251 7.18 -10.36 0.45
CA SER A 251 6.02 -10.29 1.36
C SER A 251 4.81 -9.66 0.67
N LEU A 252 5.01 -8.59 -0.09
CA LEU A 252 3.95 -7.93 -0.85
C LEU A 252 3.41 -8.82 -1.98
N GLN A 253 4.29 -9.51 -2.71
CA GLN A 253 3.89 -10.45 -3.76
C GLN A 253 3.09 -11.62 -3.19
N TRP A 254 3.56 -12.21 -2.10
CA TRP A 254 2.85 -13.25 -1.37
C TRP A 254 1.43 -12.81 -0.98
N ALA A 255 1.29 -11.60 -0.42
CA ALA A 255 -0.02 -11.09 -0.03
C ALA A 255 -0.97 -10.89 -1.23
N LYS A 256 -0.47 -10.51 -2.40
CA LYS A 256 -1.25 -10.41 -3.64
C LYS A 256 -1.74 -11.78 -4.14
N GLU A 257 -0.94 -12.82 -3.97
CA GLU A 257 -1.21 -14.17 -4.45
C GLU A 257 -2.08 -15.02 -3.51
N LEU A 258 -2.48 -14.48 -2.36
CA LEU A 258 -3.40 -15.16 -1.44
C LEU A 258 -4.73 -15.50 -2.14
N THR A 259 -5.11 -16.78 -2.09
CA THR A 259 -6.33 -17.31 -2.70
C THR A 259 -7.42 -17.64 -1.69
N ASP A 260 -7.07 -18.05 -0.46
CA ASP A 260 -8.04 -18.36 0.61
C ASP A 260 -8.41 -17.11 1.41
N LEU A 261 -9.28 -16.28 0.83
CA LEU A 261 -9.71 -14.99 1.40
C LEU A 261 -10.93 -15.09 2.32
N LYS A 262 -11.18 -16.27 2.92
CA LYS A 262 -12.35 -16.48 3.80
C LYS A 262 -12.28 -15.74 5.12
N ASN A 263 -11.07 -15.37 5.55
CA ASN A 263 -10.84 -14.60 6.77
C ASN A 263 -10.69 -13.11 6.41
N ASP A 264 -11.45 -12.25 7.08
CA ASP A 264 -11.40 -10.79 6.94
C ASP A 264 -9.97 -10.23 6.99
N TYR A 265 -9.11 -10.80 7.84
CA TYR A 265 -7.70 -10.41 7.91
C TYR A 265 -6.96 -10.70 6.59
N LEU A 266 -7.11 -11.90 6.04
CA LEU A 266 -6.45 -12.30 4.78
C LEU A 266 -7.01 -11.51 3.59
N TYR A 267 -8.32 -11.26 3.58
CA TYR A 267 -8.96 -10.37 2.62
C TYR A 267 -8.37 -8.96 2.68
N ASN A 268 -8.23 -8.37 3.87
CA ASN A 268 -7.71 -7.01 4.04
C ASN A 268 -6.26 -6.89 3.61
N ILE A 269 -5.37 -7.82 3.97
CA ILE A 269 -3.98 -7.76 3.53
C ILE A 269 -3.85 -7.97 2.01
N ASN A 270 -4.68 -8.83 1.41
CA ASN A 270 -4.71 -9.03 -0.04
C ASN A 270 -5.16 -7.75 -0.76
N LEU A 271 -6.24 -7.13 -0.28
CA LEU A 271 -6.75 -5.86 -0.81
C LEU A 271 -5.67 -4.77 -0.75
N LEU A 272 -5.05 -4.59 0.41
CA LEU A 272 -4.04 -3.55 0.62
C LEU A 272 -2.74 -3.83 -0.12
N ALA A 273 -2.40 -5.10 -0.36
CA ALA A 273 -1.24 -5.45 -1.16
C ALA A 273 -1.36 -5.03 -2.63
N HIS A 274 -2.60 -4.86 -3.14
CA HIS A 274 -2.84 -4.36 -4.50
C HIS A 274 -2.82 -2.82 -4.60
N GLU A 275 -2.83 -2.11 -3.48
CA GLU A 275 -2.68 -0.65 -3.47
C GLU A 275 -1.21 -0.25 -3.52
N SER A 276 -0.83 0.60 -4.47
CA SER A 276 0.52 1.18 -4.56
C SER A 276 0.86 2.14 -3.41
N SER A 277 -0.17 2.65 -2.72
CA SER A 277 0.02 3.49 -1.54
C SER A 277 -1.09 3.29 -0.53
N ILE A 278 -0.82 3.63 0.72
CA ILE A 278 -1.73 3.47 1.87
C ILE A 278 -1.79 4.73 2.72
N THR A 279 -2.80 4.85 3.58
CA THR A 279 -2.88 5.90 4.60
C THR A 279 -2.41 5.39 5.96
N HIS A 280 -2.25 6.31 6.91
CA HIS A 280 -1.88 6.01 8.30
C HIS A 280 -2.77 4.95 8.98
N LYS A 281 -4.04 4.82 8.54
CA LYS A 281 -4.99 3.86 9.12
C LYS A 281 -4.65 2.41 8.76
N GLU A 282 -4.05 2.18 7.59
CA GLU A 282 -3.78 0.85 7.08
C GLU A 282 -2.40 0.30 7.48
N LEU A 283 -1.52 1.15 8.04
CA LEU A 283 -0.15 0.79 8.43
C LEU A 283 -0.06 -0.50 9.26
N GLY A 284 -0.96 -0.68 10.22
CA GLY A 284 -0.95 -1.88 11.07
C GLY A 284 -1.23 -3.17 10.31
N PHE A 285 -2.15 -3.13 9.35
CA PHE A 285 -2.43 -4.27 8.48
C PHE A 285 -1.27 -4.52 7.53
N VAL A 286 -0.77 -3.48 6.86
CA VAL A 286 0.33 -3.61 5.90
C VAL A 286 1.60 -4.09 6.59
N ALA A 287 1.99 -3.53 7.73
CA ALA A 287 3.17 -3.98 8.47
C ALA A 287 3.10 -5.48 8.85
N SER A 288 1.90 -5.98 9.14
CA SER A 288 1.70 -7.38 9.49
C SER A 288 1.93 -8.36 8.32
N ILE A 289 1.97 -7.87 7.08
CA ILE A 289 2.28 -8.68 5.89
C ILE A 289 3.69 -9.28 6.01
N VAL A 290 4.69 -8.47 6.39
CA VAL A 290 6.07 -8.95 6.55
C VAL A 290 6.14 -10.03 7.63
N SER A 291 5.58 -9.77 8.82
CA SER A 291 5.60 -10.74 9.92
C SER A 291 4.81 -12.02 9.61
N SER A 292 3.76 -11.95 8.79
CA SER A 292 2.98 -13.13 8.42
C SER A 292 3.70 -13.97 7.38
N PHE A 293 4.32 -13.33 6.38
CA PHE A 293 5.14 -13.98 5.38
C PHE A 293 6.34 -14.70 6.00
N THR A 294 7.09 -14.04 6.90
CA THR A 294 8.24 -14.67 7.57
C THR A 294 7.84 -15.89 8.40
N ARG A 295 6.74 -15.81 9.15
CA ARG A 295 6.20 -16.96 9.91
C ARG A 295 5.75 -18.11 9.01
N GLN A 296 5.21 -17.82 7.83
CA GLN A 296 4.88 -18.86 6.87
C GLN A 296 6.14 -19.54 6.35
N MET A 297 7.15 -18.76 5.94
CA MET A 297 8.44 -19.31 5.50
C MET A 297 9.10 -20.18 6.59
N GLU A 298 9.11 -19.72 7.84
CA GLU A 298 9.62 -20.49 8.98
C GLU A 298 8.90 -21.84 9.12
N ARG A 299 7.57 -21.85 8.98
CA ARG A 299 6.77 -23.08 9.01
C ARG A 299 7.10 -24.02 7.86
N GLU A 300 7.26 -23.48 6.66
CA GLU A 300 7.64 -24.25 5.46
C GLU A 300 9.02 -24.89 5.65
N ILE A 301 10.01 -24.14 6.14
CA ILE A 301 11.35 -24.65 6.45
C ILE A 301 11.29 -25.76 7.52
N ILE A 302 10.55 -25.54 8.61
CA ILE A 302 10.39 -26.55 9.68
C ILE A 302 9.72 -27.81 9.13
N ASN A 303 8.72 -27.67 8.27
CA ASN A 303 8.03 -28.81 7.67
C ASN A 303 8.95 -29.57 6.70
N GLU A 304 9.70 -28.86 5.86
CA GLU A 304 10.67 -29.47 4.94
C GLU A 304 11.80 -30.20 5.69
N GLN A 305 12.28 -29.64 6.79
CA GLN A 305 13.25 -30.30 7.67
C GLN A 305 12.68 -31.58 8.29
N LYS A 306 11.42 -31.55 8.76
CA LYS A 306 10.73 -32.74 9.30
C LYS A 306 10.54 -33.80 8.23
N GLU A 307 10.10 -33.42 7.04
CA GLU A 307 9.94 -34.35 5.91
C GLU A 307 11.28 -34.97 5.49
N THR A 308 12.35 -34.18 5.46
CA THR A 308 13.69 -34.65 5.12
C THR A 308 14.22 -35.63 6.17
N ALA A 309 14.07 -35.29 7.46
CA ALA A 309 14.43 -36.19 8.56
C ALA A 309 13.62 -37.50 8.50
N GLN A 310 12.31 -37.41 8.23
CA GLN A 310 11.46 -38.59 8.09
C GLN A 310 11.86 -39.46 6.88
N LYS A 311 12.20 -38.85 5.74
CA LYS A 311 12.72 -39.57 4.57
C LYS A 311 14.05 -40.26 4.85
N GLN A 312 14.96 -39.65 5.61
CA GLN A 312 16.20 -40.29 6.04
C GLN A 312 15.92 -41.50 6.94
N GLU A 313 14.96 -41.40 7.85
CA GLU A 313 14.58 -42.52 8.72
C GLU A 313 13.98 -43.72 7.96
N LEU A 314 13.30 -43.48 6.84
CA LEU A 314 12.76 -44.56 5.99
C LEU A 314 13.86 -45.39 5.30
N ILE A 315 15.08 -44.87 5.19
CA ILE A 315 16.22 -45.58 4.59
C ILE A 315 16.89 -46.55 5.59
N SER A 316 16.65 -46.32 6.89
CA SER A 316 17.21 -47.13 7.98
C SER A 316 17.03 -48.63 7.76
N GLN A 317 18.06 -49.39 8.08
CA GLN A 317 18.06 -50.84 8.08
C GLN A 317 18.18 -51.41 9.50
N TYR A 318 17.78 -52.67 9.65
CA TYR A 318 18.06 -53.41 10.86
C TYR A 318 19.55 -53.71 10.96
N ILE A 319 20.14 -53.40 12.10
CA ILE A 319 21.56 -53.62 12.35
C ILE A 319 21.73 -54.76 13.34
N GLY A 320 22.66 -55.67 13.02
CA GLY A 320 23.01 -56.86 13.78
C GLY A 320 21.88 -57.89 13.90
N SER A 321 22.12 -58.93 14.69
CA SER A 321 21.14 -59.99 14.98
C SER A 321 20.50 -59.81 16.36
N ILE A 322 19.24 -60.22 16.52
CA ILE A 322 18.57 -60.22 17.84
C ILE A 322 19.37 -61.08 18.83
N GLY A 323 19.68 -60.52 20.00
CA GLY A 323 20.51 -61.13 21.04
C GLY A 323 22.01 -60.81 20.95
N GLU A 324 22.46 -60.18 19.85
CA GLU A 324 23.85 -59.81 19.65
C GLU A 324 24.28 -58.67 20.59
N LYS A 325 25.48 -58.79 21.17
CA LYS A 325 26.08 -57.72 21.98
C LYS A 325 26.87 -56.79 21.06
N ILE A 326 26.56 -55.50 21.12
CA ILE A 326 27.19 -54.49 20.27
C ILE A 326 27.92 -53.44 21.11
N GLN A 327 28.95 -52.86 20.50
CA GLN A 327 29.63 -51.66 20.99
C GLN A 327 29.88 -50.75 19.77
N THR A 328 29.14 -49.66 19.68
CA THR A 328 29.13 -48.77 18.51
C THR A 328 29.04 -47.30 18.94
N GLU A 329 29.44 -46.40 18.05
CA GLU A 329 29.36 -44.96 18.24
C GLU A 329 28.12 -44.44 17.51
N LEU A 330 27.23 -43.79 18.25
CA LEU A 330 25.93 -43.34 17.75
C LEU A 330 25.73 -41.88 18.10
N THR A 331 25.15 -41.11 17.19
CA THR A 331 24.76 -39.72 17.41
C THR A 331 23.44 -39.69 18.16
N TYR A 332 23.39 -39.03 19.31
CA TYR A 332 22.16 -38.85 20.07
C TYR A 332 21.26 -37.82 19.39
N ILE A 333 20.00 -38.18 19.13
CA ILE A 333 19.06 -37.32 18.39
C ILE A 333 18.08 -36.63 19.34
N ASN A 334 17.36 -37.40 20.15
CA ASN A 334 16.40 -36.85 21.10
C ASN A 334 15.96 -37.95 22.09
N SER A 335 15.18 -37.57 23.10
CA SER A 335 14.39 -38.49 23.89
C SER A 335 12.96 -38.05 24.07
N PHE A 336 12.10 -39.03 24.32
CA PHE A 336 10.70 -38.84 24.67
C PHE A 336 10.44 -39.50 26.03
N SER A 337 9.80 -38.79 26.95
CA SER A 337 9.37 -39.33 28.24
C SER A 337 7.89 -39.69 28.21
N PHE A 338 7.52 -40.71 28.98
CA PHE A 338 6.13 -41.15 29.16
C PHE A 338 5.94 -41.72 30.56
N GLU A 339 4.73 -41.57 31.13
CA GLU A 339 4.43 -42.15 32.44
C GLU A 339 4.17 -43.65 32.35
N THR A 340 4.66 -44.40 33.33
CA THR A 340 4.35 -45.82 33.53
C THR A 340 3.92 -46.07 34.97
N GLN A 341 3.28 -47.21 35.23
CA GLN A 341 2.90 -47.64 36.58
C GLN A 341 4.09 -47.77 37.56
N TRP A 342 5.33 -47.73 37.06
CA TRP A 342 6.57 -47.85 37.83
C TRP A 342 7.41 -46.56 37.83
N GLY A 343 6.87 -45.45 37.32
CA GLY A 343 7.56 -44.16 37.17
C GLY A 343 7.76 -43.74 35.70
N ALA A 344 8.55 -42.68 35.48
CA ALA A 344 8.81 -42.17 34.13
C ALA A 344 9.67 -43.17 33.31
N GLY A 345 9.19 -43.50 32.11
CA GLY A 345 9.96 -44.18 31.08
C GLY A 345 10.53 -43.18 30.07
N HIS A 346 11.68 -43.50 29.50
CA HIS A 346 12.35 -42.70 28.47
C HIS A 346 12.63 -43.55 27.23
N ILE A 347 12.43 -42.97 26.06
CA ILE A 347 12.80 -43.52 24.76
C ILE A 347 13.89 -42.63 24.19
N HIS A 348 15.11 -43.13 24.11
CA HIS A 348 16.25 -42.43 23.52
C HIS A 348 16.43 -42.88 22.08
N LYS A 349 16.57 -41.90 21.17
CA LYS A 349 16.76 -42.12 19.74
C LYS A 349 18.18 -41.77 19.35
N PHE A 350 18.79 -42.64 18.57
CA PHE A 350 20.13 -42.45 18.02
C PHE A 350 20.18 -42.80 16.53
N LEU A 351 21.20 -42.28 15.86
CA LEU A 351 21.57 -42.64 14.50
C LEU A 351 23.03 -43.12 14.46
N ASP A 352 23.34 -44.09 13.61
CA ASP A 352 24.72 -44.37 13.23
C ASP A 352 25.18 -43.46 12.06
N THR A 353 26.41 -43.67 11.59
CA THR A 353 27.00 -42.92 10.47
C THR A 353 26.30 -43.18 9.13
N GLU A 354 25.54 -44.27 9.01
CA GLU A 354 24.80 -44.65 7.80
C GLU A 354 23.32 -44.20 7.87
N GLY A 355 22.90 -43.58 8.98
CA GLY A 355 21.53 -43.11 9.18
C GLY A 355 20.57 -44.19 9.68
N ASN A 356 21.07 -45.34 10.14
CA ASN A 356 20.23 -46.37 10.74
C ASN A 356 19.77 -45.97 12.14
N VAL A 357 18.50 -46.22 12.43
CA VAL A 357 17.84 -45.79 13.66
C VAL A 357 18.03 -46.83 14.77
N PHE A 358 18.54 -46.37 15.91
CA PHE A 358 18.63 -47.13 17.14
C PHE A 358 17.74 -46.53 18.21
N ILE A 359 17.00 -47.38 18.93
CA ILE A 359 16.13 -46.96 20.01
C ILE A 359 16.53 -47.67 21.29
N TRP A 360 16.73 -46.90 22.36
CA TRP A 360 16.95 -47.46 23.69
C TRP A 360 15.88 -46.96 24.66
N LYS A 361 15.10 -47.90 25.19
CA LYS A 361 14.11 -47.62 26.24
C LYS A 361 14.74 -47.84 27.62
N SER A 362 14.61 -46.87 28.51
CA SER A 362 15.18 -46.89 29.87
C SER A 362 14.19 -46.29 30.88
N SER A 363 14.42 -46.56 32.17
CA SER A 363 13.71 -45.88 33.28
C SER A 363 14.49 -44.66 33.81
N LYS A 364 15.60 -44.30 33.15
CA LYS A 364 16.47 -43.19 33.55
C LYS A 364 16.78 -42.34 32.34
N TYR A 365 16.59 -41.04 32.48
CA TYR A 365 17.08 -40.07 31.52
C TYR A 365 18.61 -40.16 31.38
N ILE A 366 19.12 -39.95 30.18
CA ILE A 366 20.56 -39.81 29.92
C ILE A 366 20.85 -38.33 29.67
N GLU A 367 21.83 -37.78 30.37
CA GLU A 367 22.29 -36.41 30.21
C GLU A 367 23.30 -36.34 29.07
N VAL A 368 22.79 -36.29 27.83
CA VAL A 368 23.57 -36.19 26.60
C VAL A 368 22.95 -35.08 25.75
N ASP A 369 23.78 -34.19 25.21
CA ASP A 369 23.29 -33.10 24.37
C ASP A 369 22.88 -33.62 22.99
N GLN A 370 21.82 -33.05 22.42
CA GLN A 370 21.38 -33.39 21.08
C GLN A 370 22.51 -33.15 20.06
N GLY A 371 22.75 -34.13 19.19
CA GLY A 371 23.83 -34.12 18.20
C GLY A 371 25.18 -34.66 18.71
N GLN A 372 25.30 -34.97 20.00
CA GLN A 372 26.54 -35.52 20.55
C GLN A 372 26.75 -36.98 20.12
N LEU A 373 27.97 -37.30 19.67
CA LEU A 373 28.40 -38.67 19.39
C LEU A 373 28.71 -39.38 20.72
N VAL A 374 28.05 -40.52 20.98
CA VAL A 374 28.22 -41.30 22.19
C VAL A 374 28.57 -42.74 21.89
N LYS A 375 29.46 -43.32 22.70
CA LYS A 375 29.82 -44.74 22.58
C LYS A 375 28.86 -45.58 23.42
N ILE A 376 27.99 -46.33 22.74
CA ILE A 376 26.99 -47.18 23.37
C ILE A 376 27.46 -48.64 23.33
N LYS A 377 27.38 -49.29 24.49
CA LYS A 377 27.53 -50.73 24.65
C LYS A 377 26.22 -51.32 25.13
N GLY A 378 25.66 -52.29 24.40
CA GLY A 378 24.35 -52.87 24.72
C GLY A 378 24.11 -54.22 24.06
N THR A 379 22.85 -54.67 24.05
CA THR A 379 22.41 -55.87 23.35
C THR A 379 21.23 -55.52 22.45
N ILE A 380 21.24 -56.01 21.21
CA ILE A 380 20.11 -55.88 20.30
C ILE A 380 18.98 -56.74 20.86
N LYS A 381 17.91 -56.08 21.30
CA LYS A 381 16.74 -56.73 21.90
C LYS A 381 15.76 -57.19 20.83
N ASP A 382 15.55 -56.35 19.83
CA ASP A 382 14.47 -56.51 18.86
C ASP A 382 14.72 -55.67 17.61
N HIS A 383 13.99 -55.98 16.55
CA HIS A 383 13.88 -55.20 15.33
C HIS A 383 12.41 -54.83 15.15
N SER A 384 12.12 -53.53 15.05
CA SER A 384 10.75 -53.05 14.92
C SER A 384 10.63 -52.05 13.78
N GLU A 385 9.42 -51.85 13.29
CA GLU A 385 9.12 -50.80 12.32
C GLU A 385 8.19 -49.77 12.94
N TYR A 386 8.48 -48.48 12.74
CA TYR A 386 7.63 -47.39 13.21
C TYR A 386 7.51 -46.35 12.10
N ALA A 387 6.28 -46.06 11.69
CA ALA A 387 5.98 -45.13 10.60
C ALA A 387 6.77 -45.44 9.31
N GLY A 388 6.98 -46.73 8.99
CA GLY A 388 7.73 -47.18 7.81
C GLY A 388 9.25 -47.28 8.00
N ALA A 389 9.79 -46.74 9.09
CA ALA A 389 11.23 -46.75 9.37
C ALA A 389 11.61 -47.99 10.19
N LYS A 390 12.63 -48.73 9.73
CA LYS A 390 13.21 -49.85 10.48
C LYS A 390 14.02 -49.31 11.66
N GLN A 391 13.85 -49.90 12.84
CA GLN A 391 14.49 -49.50 14.08
C GLN A 391 15.15 -50.69 14.75
N THR A 392 16.39 -50.50 15.20
CA THR A 392 17.13 -51.48 16.00
C THR A 392 16.96 -51.15 17.48
N ILE A 393 16.25 -52.01 18.21
CA ILE A 393 15.93 -51.79 19.62
C ILE A 393 17.06 -52.33 20.49
N LEU A 394 17.62 -51.48 21.34
CA LEU A 394 18.69 -51.82 22.27
C LEU A 394 18.18 -52.00 23.69
N THR A 395 18.84 -52.87 24.43
CA THR A 395 18.61 -53.08 25.87
C THR A 395 19.92 -53.25 26.63
N ARG A 396 19.84 -53.08 27.95
CA ARG A 396 20.98 -53.17 28.88
C ARG A 396 22.16 -52.28 28.45
N CYS A 397 21.85 -51.11 27.89
CA CYS A 397 22.86 -50.21 27.37
C CYS A 397 23.63 -49.51 28.48
N LYS A 398 24.89 -49.17 28.19
CA LYS A 398 25.74 -48.26 28.94
C LYS A 398 26.39 -47.29 27.95
N ILE A 399 26.43 -46.03 28.33
CA ILE A 399 27.21 -45.00 27.65
C ILE A 399 28.59 -45.00 28.30
N ALA A 400 29.64 -45.08 27.48
CA ALA A 400 31.03 -45.13 27.93
C ALA A 400 31.66 -43.74 28.00
#